data_AF-A0A9X9ABY2-F1
#
_entry.id   AF-A0A9X9ABY2-F1
#
_cell.length_a   1.000
_cell.length_b   1.000
_cell.length_c   1.000
_cell.angle_alpha   90.00
_cell.angle_beta   90.00
_cell.angle_gamma   90.00
#
_symmetry.space_group_name_H-M   'P 1'
#
loop_
_entity.id
_entity.type
_entity.pdbx_description
1 polymer ?
#
loop_
_entity_poly.entity_id
_entity_poly.type
_entity_poly.pdbx_seq_one_letter_code
_entity_poly.pdbx_strand_id
1 'polypeptide(L)'
;EEIAKKQIFKAINNSNLTAMKVLKEAFAELKNRIGRTPYLYDFIVNHSIDPVVLVEGYSNYYQFLLKMKEDVPTLTEYENKVLTMFSLEVLNGKRKNEIVLLELLLKQEKVDKDEYIKQLEKSNCLTDDDTITSVQRIFELEFFLQNSQKKYGEKPILSLQEDKTYMFNDSIRKSLEQKEYFKRLVMDIIKSAREKSKNYECDSNLTVYKKYSRKDVCKLLNWHNDESSTMYGYKTKYYTCPIFITYHKNNEVESSVDYGDEFLNQDVLKWYTRSNRTLKSKEVQTIIDAKENNIDVHIFVKKDDDEGSDFYYLGKARPDKTSVEQTEMQDKNGKELPVVTMNMIMEKSVDNKLYDYLKDSNVL
;
A
#
# COMPACT_ATOMS: atom_id res chain seq x y z
N GLU A 1 -6.00 16.25 -14.15
CA GLU A 1 -5.18 15.03 -13.95
C GLU A 1 -5.98 13.84 -13.41
N GLU A 2 -6.87 14.02 -12.44
CA GLU A 2 -7.68 12.92 -11.85
C GLU A 2 -8.61 12.23 -12.87
N ILE A 3 -9.13 12.98 -13.85
CA ILE A 3 -9.99 12.48 -14.93
C ILE A 3 -9.19 11.66 -15.96
N ALA A 4 -7.94 12.04 -16.27
CA ALA A 4 -7.06 11.27 -17.14
C ALA A 4 -6.58 9.99 -16.46
N LYS A 5 -6.27 10.05 -15.15
CA LYS A 5 -6.06 8.85 -14.32
C LYS A 5 -7.28 7.95 -14.33
N LYS A 6 -8.49 8.50 -14.12
CA LYS A 6 -9.75 7.73 -14.18
C LYS A 6 -10.02 7.10 -15.54
N GLN A 7 -9.75 7.78 -16.65
CA GLN A 7 -9.89 7.19 -17.99
C GLN A 7 -8.87 6.07 -18.24
N ILE A 8 -7.64 6.21 -17.72
CA ILE A 8 -6.65 5.13 -17.73
C ILE A 8 -7.13 3.95 -16.86
N PHE A 9 -7.64 4.19 -15.65
CA PHE A 9 -8.18 3.13 -14.77
C PHE A 9 -9.44 2.46 -15.36
N LYS A 10 -10.39 3.21 -15.93
CA LYS A 10 -11.60 2.70 -16.60
C LYS A 10 -11.23 1.92 -17.88
N ALA A 11 -10.15 2.30 -18.57
CA ALA A 11 -9.62 1.55 -19.72
C ALA A 11 -8.81 0.30 -19.33
N ILE A 12 -8.15 0.32 -18.16
CA ILE A 12 -7.43 -0.84 -17.61
C ILE A 12 -8.41 -1.94 -17.18
N ASN A 13 -9.58 -1.58 -16.65
CA ASN A 13 -10.61 -2.56 -16.25
C ASN A 13 -11.24 -3.32 -17.42
N ASN A 14 -11.17 -2.80 -18.65
CA ASN A 14 -11.88 -3.39 -19.79
C ASN A 14 -11.04 -4.34 -20.66
N SER A 15 -9.73 -4.50 -20.40
CA SER A 15 -8.89 -5.62 -20.92
C SER A 15 -7.39 -5.36 -20.69
N ASN A 16 -6.64 -6.42 -20.32
CA ASN A 16 -5.17 -6.40 -20.23
C ASN A 16 -4.46 -5.86 -21.49
N LEU A 17 -5.06 -6.04 -22.68
CA LEU A 17 -4.55 -5.54 -23.96
C LEU A 17 -4.57 -4.01 -24.05
N THR A 18 -5.59 -3.36 -23.50
CA THR A 18 -5.74 -1.90 -23.52
C THR A 18 -4.73 -1.24 -22.58
N ALA A 19 -4.55 -1.80 -21.39
CA ALA A 19 -3.55 -1.34 -20.42
C ALA A 19 -2.13 -1.34 -21.00
N MET A 20 -1.72 -2.44 -21.65
CA MET A 20 -0.40 -2.57 -22.26
C MET A 20 -0.18 -1.56 -23.40
N LYS A 21 -1.21 -1.25 -24.18
CA LYS A 21 -1.13 -0.25 -25.25
C LYS A 21 -0.87 1.15 -24.68
N VAL A 22 -1.60 1.54 -23.64
CA VAL A 22 -1.42 2.85 -22.96
C VAL A 22 -0.01 2.98 -22.39
N LEU A 23 0.51 1.95 -21.71
CA LEU A 23 1.87 1.99 -21.15
C LEU A 23 2.94 2.15 -22.24
N LYS A 24 2.76 1.46 -23.38
CA LYS A 24 3.65 1.58 -24.54
C LYS A 24 3.66 2.98 -25.15
N GLU A 25 2.48 3.55 -25.34
CA GLU A 25 2.32 4.89 -25.91
C GLU A 25 2.97 5.94 -25.00
N ALA A 26 2.70 5.89 -23.68
CA ALA A 26 3.31 6.79 -22.71
C ALA A 26 4.85 6.67 -22.68
N PHE A 27 5.39 5.45 -22.75
CA PHE A 27 6.83 5.22 -22.84
C PHE A 27 7.44 5.79 -24.12
N ALA A 28 6.82 5.53 -25.28
CA ALA A 28 7.30 6.02 -26.57
C ALA A 28 7.23 7.55 -26.66
N GLU A 29 6.16 8.16 -26.17
CA GLU A 29 6.00 9.62 -26.10
C GLU A 29 7.09 10.25 -25.24
N LEU A 30 7.33 9.73 -24.04
CA LEU A 30 8.37 10.25 -23.17
C LEU A 30 9.77 10.06 -23.78
N LYS A 31 10.06 8.88 -24.34
CA LYS A 31 11.33 8.58 -25.03
C LYS A 31 11.60 9.55 -26.17
N ASN A 32 10.59 9.83 -27.01
CA ASN A 32 10.69 10.79 -28.10
C ASN A 32 10.94 12.22 -27.58
N ARG A 33 10.27 12.61 -26.49
CA ARG A 33 10.42 13.94 -25.88
C ARG A 33 11.80 14.17 -25.28
N ILE A 34 12.38 13.17 -24.61
CA ILE A 34 13.69 13.34 -23.92
C ILE A 34 14.89 12.84 -24.75
N GLY A 35 14.66 12.21 -25.90
CA GLY A 35 15.71 11.76 -26.82
C GLY A 35 16.53 10.55 -26.34
N ARG A 36 16.11 9.86 -25.28
CA ARG A 36 16.75 8.65 -24.74
C ARG A 36 15.72 7.74 -24.08
N THR A 37 16.10 6.49 -23.81
CA THR A 37 15.28 5.59 -22.98
C THR A 37 15.04 6.24 -21.61
N PRO A 38 13.77 6.45 -21.22
CA PRO A 38 13.44 7.02 -19.92
C PRO A 38 13.75 6.03 -18.79
N TYR A 39 13.96 6.57 -17.60
CA TYR A 39 14.00 5.87 -16.33
C TYR A 39 12.74 6.24 -15.53
N LEU A 40 12.43 5.53 -14.43
CA LEU A 40 11.23 5.76 -13.63
C LEU A 40 11.12 7.21 -13.16
N TYR A 41 12.23 7.82 -12.74
CA TYR A 41 12.23 9.20 -12.28
C TYR A 41 11.86 10.20 -13.39
N ASP A 42 12.20 9.88 -14.65
CA ASP A 42 11.86 10.73 -15.79
C ASP A 42 10.34 10.83 -15.99
N PHE A 43 9.59 9.75 -15.72
CA PHE A 43 8.13 9.78 -15.80
C PHE A 43 7.52 10.74 -14.78
N ILE A 44 8.10 10.81 -13.57
CA ILE A 44 7.63 11.70 -12.52
C ILE A 44 7.88 13.17 -12.90
N VAL A 45 9.12 13.52 -13.24
CA VAL A 45 9.49 14.94 -13.50
C VAL A 45 8.89 15.48 -14.78
N ASN A 46 8.47 14.61 -15.70
CA ASN A 46 7.80 15.01 -16.93
C ASN A 46 6.27 14.85 -16.86
N HIS A 47 5.71 14.69 -15.65
CA HIS A 47 4.27 14.55 -15.40
C HIS A 47 3.59 13.52 -16.33
N SER A 48 4.28 12.39 -16.55
CA SER A 48 3.81 11.28 -17.37
C SER A 48 3.08 10.24 -16.51
N ILE A 49 2.94 9.02 -17.02
CA ILE A 49 2.28 7.92 -16.29
C ILE A 49 3.02 7.62 -14.98
N ASP A 50 2.26 7.26 -13.95
CA ASP A 50 2.83 6.93 -12.64
C ASP A 50 3.77 5.70 -12.77
N PRO A 51 5.04 5.79 -12.34
CA PRO A 51 6.00 4.69 -12.46
C PRO A 51 5.58 3.41 -11.73
N VAL A 52 4.72 3.50 -10.71
CA VAL A 52 4.17 2.31 -10.03
C VAL A 52 3.35 1.46 -11.00
N VAL A 53 2.58 2.09 -11.90
CA VAL A 53 1.76 1.39 -12.89
C VAL A 53 2.62 0.65 -13.91
N LEU A 54 3.79 1.20 -14.26
CA LEU A 54 4.74 0.54 -15.17
C LEU A 54 5.30 -0.75 -14.56
N VAL A 55 5.57 -0.78 -13.25
CA VAL A 55 6.15 -1.95 -12.61
C VAL A 55 5.11 -2.99 -12.20
N GLU A 56 3.90 -2.59 -11.81
CA GLU A 56 2.84 -3.54 -11.43
C GLU A 56 2.47 -4.50 -12.56
N GLY A 57 2.46 -4.02 -13.81
CA GLY A 57 2.18 -4.86 -14.98
C GLY A 57 3.30 -5.84 -15.37
N TYR A 58 4.53 -5.63 -14.91
CA TYR A 58 5.73 -6.36 -15.38
C TYR A 58 6.67 -6.82 -14.26
N SER A 59 6.26 -6.73 -13.00
CA SER A 59 7.05 -6.95 -11.78
C SER A 59 8.13 -5.91 -11.48
N ASN A 60 8.86 -5.41 -12.48
CA ASN A 60 9.85 -4.34 -12.33
C ASN A 60 10.14 -3.63 -13.66
N TYR A 61 10.89 -2.52 -13.59
CA TYR A 61 11.17 -1.71 -14.77
C TYR A 61 12.09 -2.38 -15.79
N TYR A 62 13.05 -3.21 -15.36
CA TYR A 62 13.92 -3.95 -16.28
C TYR A 62 13.11 -4.92 -17.16
N GLN A 63 12.16 -5.65 -16.57
CA GLN A 63 11.25 -6.53 -17.31
C GLN A 63 10.35 -5.76 -18.27
N PHE A 64 9.89 -4.57 -17.87
CA PHE A 64 9.17 -3.67 -18.76
C PHE A 64 10.02 -3.26 -19.97
N LEU A 65 11.28 -2.85 -19.76
CA LEU A 65 12.20 -2.47 -20.84
C LEU A 65 12.45 -3.63 -21.82
N LEU A 66 12.66 -4.85 -21.31
CA LEU A 66 12.76 -6.05 -22.15
C LEU A 66 11.49 -6.27 -23.00
N LYS A 67 10.30 -6.05 -22.42
CA LYS A 67 9.04 -6.15 -23.16
C LYS A 67 8.89 -5.06 -24.22
N MET A 68 9.47 -3.89 -23.99
CA MET A 68 9.56 -2.80 -24.96
C MET A 68 10.63 -3.06 -26.04
N LYS A 69 11.38 -4.17 -25.95
CA LYS A 69 12.50 -4.51 -26.83
C LYS A 69 13.62 -3.46 -26.81
N GLU A 70 13.81 -2.81 -25.67
CA GLU A 70 14.94 -1.91 -25.46
C GLU A 70 16.23 -2.71 -25.33
N ASP A 71 17.31 -2.19 -25.91
CA ASP A 71 18.63 -2.78 -25.77
C ASP A 71 19.21 -2.40 -24.41
N VAL A 72 19.19 -3.36 -23.48
CA VAL A 72 19.58 -3.17 -22.08
C VAL A 72 20.54 -4.26 -21.62
N PRO A 73 21.55 -3.93 -20.79
CA PRO A 73 22.46 -4.94 -20.25
C PRO A 73 21.74 -6.03 -19.45
N THR A 74 22.17 -7.27 -19.63
CA THR A 74 21.60 -8.42 -18.94
C THR A 74 21.83 -8.36 -17.43
N LEU A 75 20.77 -8.62 -16.67
CA LEU A 75 20.84 -8.84 -15.23
C LEU A 75 20.82 -10.33 -14.89
N THR A 76 21.44 -10.67 -13.76
CA THR A 76 21.28 -12.00 -13.17
C THR A 76 19.87 -12.19 -12.64
N GLU A 77 19.46 -13.44 -12.43
CA GLU A 77 18.16 -13.75 -11.85
C GLU A 77 17.99 -13.09 -10.47
N TYR A 78 19.03 -13.12 -9.63
CA TYR A 78 18.98 -12.52 -8.30
C TYR A 78 18.84 -11.00 -8.35
N GLU A 79 19.60 -10.30 -9.21
CA GLU A 79 19.45 -8.85 -9.41
C GLU A 79 18.03 -8.48 -9.85
N ASN A 80 17.44 -9.26 -10.77
CA ASN A 80 16.06 -9.04 -11.19
C ASN A 80 15.05 -9.24 -10.05
N LYS A 81 15.26 -10.22 -9.15
CA LYS A 81 14.42 -10.42 -7.96
C LYS A 81 14.56 -9.29 -6.95
N VAL A 82 15.78 -8.78 -6.74
CA VAL A 82 16.03 -7.59 -5.89
C VAL A 82 15.34 -6.35 -6.46
N LEU A 83 15.45 -6.10 -7.77
CA LEU A 83 14.72 -5.00 -8.42
C LEU A 83 13.21 -5.15 -8.27
N THR A 84 12.70 -6.39 -8.31
CA THR A 84 11.28 -6.68 -8.07
C THR A 84 10.86 -6.31 -6.64
N MET A 85 11.67 -6.65 -5.64
CA MET A 85 11.41 -6.27 -4.25
C MET A 85 11.35 -4.75 -4.09
N PHE A 86 12.35 -4.01 -4.58
CA PHE A 86 12.33 -2.54 -4.48
C PHE A 86 11.21 -1.90 -5.28
N SER A 87 10.89 -2.44 -6.47
CA SER A 87 9.81 -1.90 -7.32
C SER A 87 8.44 -2.06 -6.68
N LEU A 88 8.17 -3.18 -6.01
CA LEU A 88 6.85 -3.45 -5.45
C LEU A 88 6.68 -2.94 -4.02
N GLU A 89 7.76 -2.93 -3.23
CA GLU A 89 7.68 -2.64 -1.80
C GLU A 89 8.14 -1.22 -1.41
N VAL A 90 8.96 -0.57 -2.25
CA VAL A 90 9.60 0.73 -1.93
C VAL A 90 9.19 1.84 -2.90
N LEU A 91 9.09 1.56 -4.21
CA LEU A 91 8.81 2.57 -5.25
C LEU A 91 7.58 3.42 -4.96
N ASN A 92 6.54 2.85 -4.32
CA ASN A 92 5.30 3.56 -4.02
C ASN A 92 5.49 4.76 -3.09
N GLY A 93 6.59 4.82 -2.33
CA GLY A 93 6.94 5.92 -1.44
C GLY A 93 6.11 5.99 -0.16
N LYS A 94 5.31 4.97 0.16
CA LYS A 94 4.32 5.00 1.26
C LYS A 94 4.97 5.04 2.66
N ARG A 95 6.17 4.47 2.83
CA ARG A 95 6.97 4.57 4.07
C ARG A 95 8.36 5.09 3.76
N LYS A 96 8.71 6.24 4.35
CA LYS A 96 9.99 6.92 4.12
C LYS A 96 11.16 6.25 4.82
N ASN A 97 10.92 5.50 5.89
CA ASN A 97 11.95 4.86 6.68
C ASN A 97 12.85 3.96 5.82
N GLU A 98 12.28 3.09 4.99
CA GLU A 98 13.01 2.26 4.02
C GLU A 98 13.84 3.08 3.05
N ILE A 99 13.25 4.17 2.54
CA ILE A 99 13.87 5.01 1.52
C ILE A 99 15.11 5.68 2.11
N VAL A 100 15.00 6.22 3.33
CA VAL A 100 16.12 6.85 4.03
C VAL A 100 17.24 5.84 4.28
N LEU A 101 16.93 4.63 4.76
CA LEU A 101 17.95 3.60 4.99
C LEU A 101 18.67 3.21 3.70
N LEU A 102 17.93 3.00 2.61
CA LEU A 102 18.49 2.66 1.30
C LEU A 102 19.31 3.82 0.72
N GLU A 103 18.87 5.06 0.85
CA GLU A 103 19.64 6.23 0.41
C GLU A 103 20.97 6.37 1.15
N LEU A 104 20.97 6.09 2.46
CA LEU A 104 22.21 6.06 3.24
C LEU A 104 23.11 4.93 2.72
N LEU A 105 22.62 3.69 2.65
CA LEU A 105 23.41 2.53 2.18
C LEU A 105 23.92 2.63 0.73
N LEU A 106 23.27 3.43 -0.12
CA LEU A 106 23.76 3.71 -1.47
C LEU A 106 24.89 4.76 -1.49
N LYS A 107 25.01 5.58 -0.45
CA LYS A 107 26.08 6.58 -0.27
C LYS A 107 27.25 6.04 0.54
N GLN A 108 27.00 5.14 1.48
CA GLN A 108 27.99 4.52 2.36
C GLN A 108 27.78 3.01 2.42
N GLU A 109 28.85 2.22 2.47
CA GLU A 109 28.76 0.75 2.48
C GLU A 109 28.02 0.19 3.72
N LYS A 110 28.15 0.89 4.85
CA LYS A 110 27.56 0.53 6.14
C LYS A 110 26.90 1.74 6.80
N VAL A 111 25.78 1.54 7.49
CA VAL A 111 25.06 2.60 8.20
C VAL A 111 24.86 2.23 9.66
N ASP A 112 25.37 3.03 10.58
CA ASP A 112 25.14 2.81 12.01
C ASP A 112 23.65 3.02 12.37
N LYS A 113 23.08 2.20 13.25
CA LYS A 113 21.66 2.28 13.63
C LYS A 113 21.31 3.64 14.25
N ASP A 114 22.18 4.22 15.07
CA ASP A 114 21.93 5.51 15.70
C ASP A 114 22.07 6.65 14.68
N GLU A 115 22.97 6.52 13.70
CA GLU A 115 23.01 7.44 12.55
C GLU A 115 21.70 7.41 11.76
N TYR A 116 21.20 6.22 11.44
CA TYR A 116 19.94 6.05 10.73
C TYR A 116 18.76 6.69 11.49
N ILE A 117 18.63 6.43 12.80
CA ILE A 117 17.60 7.03 13.66
C ILE A 117 17.70 8.56 13.64
N LYS A 118 18.91 9.12 13.80
CA LYS A 118 19.11 10.59 13.72
C LYS A 118 18.67 11.19 12.38
N GLN A 119 18.85 10.48 11.27
CA GLN A 119 18.41 10.94 9.95
C GLN A 119 16.88 10.89 9.79
N LEU A 120 16.23 9.89 10.41
CA LEU A 120 14.77 9.82 10.48
C LEU A 120 14.20 10.97 11.31
N GLU A 121 14.77 11.25 12.49
CA GLU A 121 14.33 12.37 13.34
C GLU A 121 14.44 13.72 12.63
N LYS A 122 15.54 13.95 11.91
CA LYS A 122 15.70 15.16 11.05
C LYS A 122 14.64 15.27 9.96
N SER A 123 14.08 14.14 9.53
CA SER A 123 13.03 14.07 8.51
C SER A 123 11.62 14.03 9.13
N ASN A 124 11.50 14.23 10.45
CA ASN A 124 10.27 14.12 11.24
C ASN A 124 9.57 12.76 11.04
N CYS A 125 10.34 11.69 11.00
CA CYS A 125 9.85 10.33 10.79
C CYS A 125 9.67 9.58 12.10
N LEU A 126 8.72 8.64 12.13
CA LEU A 126 8.56 7.69 13.24
C LEU A 126 9.85 6.88 13.48
N THR A 127 10.27 6.82 14.73
CA THR A 127 11.48 6.12 15.19
C THR A 127 11.22 5.14 16.34
N ASP A 128 9.96 4.87 16.66
CA ASP A 128 9.59 3.87 17.65
C ASP A 128 10.10 2.47 17.27
N ASP A 129 10.33 1.64 18.29
CA ASP A 129 10.94 0.32 18.11
C ASP A 129 10.11 -0.59 17.19
N ASP A 130 8.78 -0.50 17.23
CA ASP A 130 7.90 -1.30 16.36
C ASP A 130 8.08 -0.91 14.89
N THR A 131 8.18 0.38 14.60
CA THR A 131 8.44 0.90 13.24
C THR A 131 9.82 0.49 12.74
N ILE A 132 10.87 0.65 13.55
CA ILE A 132 12.24 0.26 13.16
C ILE A 132 12.34 -1.26 12.94
N THR A 133 11.73 -2.06 13.81
CA THR A 133 11.68 -3.52 13.67
C THR A 133 10.86 -3.93 12.43
N SER A 134 9.78 -3.23 12.13
CA SER A 134 8.99 -3.46 10.91
C SER A 134 9.79 -3.15 9.64
N VAL A 135 10.66 -2.13 9.64
CA VAL A 135 11.60 -1.88 8.52
C VAL A 135 12.58 -3.03 8.35
N GLN A 136 13.13 -3.56 9.45
CA GLN A 136 14.02 -4.73 9.42
C GLN A 136 13.31 -5.96 8.83
N ARG A 137 12.12 -6.32 9.36
CA ARG A 137 11.33 -7.47 8.84
C ARG A 137 11.03 -7.38 7.35
N ILE A 138 10.83 -6.18 6.81
CA ILE A 138 10.62 -5.98 5.37
C ILE A 138 11.89 -6.31 4.59
N PHE A 139 13.05 -5.84 5.03
CA PHE A 139 14.30 -6.08 4.32
C PHE A 139 14.90 -7.47 4.54
N GLU A 140 14.65 -8.08 5.70
CA GLU A 140 15.00 -9.47 6.00
C GLU A 140 14.02 -10.46 5.34
N LEU A 141 12.98 -9.94 4.70
CA LEU A 141 11.89 -10.65 4.03
C LEU A 141 10.96 -11.44 4.96
N GLU A 142 11.12 -11.31 6.28
CA GLU A 142 10.34 -12.00 7.31
C GLU A 142 8.87 -11.58 7.33
N PHE A 143 8.55 -10.34 6.95
CA PHE A 143 7.16 -9.90 6.83
C PHE A 143 6.39 -10.67 5.74
N PHE A 144 7.09 -11.12 4.70
CA PHE A 144 6.47 -11.69 3.52
C PHE A 144 6.21 -13.20 3.67
N LEU A 145 5.11 -13.66 3.11
CA LEU A 145 4.83 -15.09 2.98
C LEU A 145 5.78 -15.76 1.96
N GLN A 146 5.91 -17.09 2.05
CA GLN A 146 6.87 -17.89 1.28
C GLN A 146 6.89 -17.61 -0.24
N ASN A 147 5.72 -17.44 -0.87
CA ASN A 147 5.64 -17.14 -2.30
C ASN A 147 6.25 -15.78 -2.66
N SER A 148 6.05 -14.78 -1.81
CA SER A 148 6.66 -13.46 -1.97
C SER A 148 8.16 -13.49 -1.66
N GLN A 149 8.60 -14.26 -0.65
CA GLN A 149 10.03 -14.48 -0.40
C GLN A 149 10.74 -15.09 -1.63
N LYS A 150 10.13 -16.11 -2.26
CA LYS A 150 10.60 -16.70 -3.54
C LYS A 150 10.71 -15.69 -4.66
N LYS A 151 9.69 -14.84 -4.79
CA LYS A 151 9.68 -13.73 -5.77
C LYS A 151 10.82 -12.74 -5.53
N TYR A 152 11.23 -12.54 -4.28
CA TYR A 152 12.28 -11.60 -3.87
C TYR A 152 13.66 -12.23 -3.72
N GLY A 153 13.79 -13.55 -3.95
CA GLY A 153 15.07 -14.25 -4.01
C GLY A 153 15.51 -14.94 -2.73
N GLU A 154 14.63 -15.05 -1.73
CA GLU A 154 14.81 -15.84 -0.49
C GLU A 154 16.08 -15.51 0.31
N LYS A 155 16.64 -14.32 0.10
CA LYS A 155 17.79 -13.82 0.83
C LYS A 155 17.45 -12.45 1.40
N PRO A 156 17.80 -12.16 2.66
CA PRO A 156 17.69 -10.82 3.23
C PRO A 156 18.34 -9.78 2.30
N ILE A 157 17.64 -8.70 1.98
CA ILE A 157 18.15 -7.61 1.16
C ILE A 157 19.28 -6.88 1.89
N LEU A 158 19.03 -6.55 3.15
CA LEU A 158 20.00 -6.01 4.11
C LEU A 158 19.70 -6.59 5.49
N SER A 159 20.67 -6.54 6.39
CA SER A 159 20.50 -6.96 7.77
C SER A 159 21.29 -6.07 8.73
N LEU A 160 20.85 -6.01 9.98
CA LEU A 160 21.58 -5.37 11.08
C LEU A 160 22.65 -6.35 11.59
N GLN A 161 23.92 -5.93 11.55
CA GLN A 161 25.05 -6.71 12.05
C GLN A 161 25.19 -6.60 13.58
N GLU A 162 26.03 -7.45 14.17
CA GLU A 162 26.31 -7.45 15.63
C GLU A 162 26.88 -6.12 16.12
N ASP A 163 27.64 -5.42 15.27
CA ASP A 163 28.20 -4.08 15.54
C ASP A 163 27.17 -2.95 15.41
N LYS A 164 25.88 -3.28 15.29
CA LYS A 164 24.74 -2.36 15.09
C LYS A 164 24.80 -1.56 13.79
N THR A 165 25.50 -2.05 12.77
CA THR A 165 25.48 -1.44 11.44
C THR A 165 24.56 -2.19 10.48
N TYR A 166 23.79 -1.47 9.66
CA TYR A 166 23.07 -2.01 8.53
C TYR A 166 24.01 -2.18 7.34
N MET A 167 23.83 -3.28 6.60
CA MET A 167 24.57 -3.55 5.37
C MET A 167 23.70 -4.31 4.36
N PHE A 168 23.85 -4.00 3.08
CA PHE A 168 23.37 -4.89 2.03
C PHE A 168 24.08 -6.25 2.11
N ASN A 169 23.36 -7.32 1.77
CA ASN A 169 23.99 -8.63 1.62
C ASN A 169 25.12 -8.58 0.58
N ASP A 170 26.06 -9.53 0.68
CA ASP A 170 27.28 -9.54 -0.14
C ASP A 170 27.00 -9.62 -1.64
N SER A 171 25.91 -10.27 -2.05
CA SER A 171 25.56 -10.40 -3.47
C SER A 171 25.11 -9.06 -4.05
N ILE A 172 24.25 -8.33 -3.34
CA ILE A 172 23.82 -6.98 -3.74
C ILE A 172 24.99 -6.01 -3.73
N ARG A 173 25.85 -6.05 -2.72
CA ARG A 173 27.03 -5.18 -2.63
C ARG A 173 27.96 -5.34 -3.82
N LYS A 174 28.35 -6.58 -4.14
CA LYS A 174 29.16 -6.90 -5.32
C LYS A 174 28.51 -6.42 -6.61
N SER A 175 27.19 -6.63 -6.75
CA SER A 175 26.45 -6.15 -7.93
C SER A 175 26.42 -4.62 -8.03
N LEU A 176 26.27 -3.90 -6.92
CA LEU A 176 26.29 -2.44 -6.88
C LEU A 176 27.68 -1.87 -7.21
N GLU A 177 28.76 -2.58 -6.85
CA GLU A 177 30.14 -2.18 -7.15
C GLU A 177 30.54 -2.49 -8.60
N GLN A 178 30.15 -3.65 -9.11
CA GLN A 178 30.67 -4.18 -10.37
C GLN A 178 29.75 -3.92 -11.57
N LYS A 179 28.45 -3.67 -11.35
CA LYS A 179 27.46 -3.55 -12.41
C LYS A 179 26.74 -2.20 -12.36
N GLU A 180 27.29 -1.25 -13.10
CA GLU A 180 26.78 0.12 -13.18
C GLU A 180 25.29 0.17 -13.61
N TYR A 181 24.86 -0.70 -14.53
CA TYR A 181 23.47 -0.73 -14.97
C TYR A 181 22.49 -1.13 -13.84
N PHE A 182 22.84 -2.16 -13.05
CA PHE A 182 22.05 -2.56 -11.89
C PHE A 182 22.00 -1.45 -10.84
N LYS A 183 23.16 -0.87 -10.51
CA LYS A 183 23.26 0.28 -9.59
C LYS A 183 22.36 1.43 -10.02
N ARG A 184 22.40 1.79 -11.30
CA ARG A 184 21.57 2.86 -11.87
C ARG A 184 20.07 2.59 -11.73
N LEU A 185 19.63 1.35 -11.97
CA LEU A 185 18.23 0.96 -11.80
C LEU A 185 17.79 1.02 -10.33
N VAL A 186 18.63 0.54 -9.40
CA VAL A 186 18.34 0.65 -7.96
C VAL A 186 18.23 2.12 -7.55
N MET A 187 19.22 2.94 -7.90
CA MET A 187 19.21 4.38 -7.59
C MET A 187 17.98 5.09 -8.17
N ASP A 188 17.57 4.75 -9.39
CA ASP A 188 16.39 5.32 -10.03
C ASP A 188 15.10 4.97 -9.29
N ILE A 189 14.94 3.72 -8.83
CA ILE A 189 13.82 3.31 -7.99
C ILE A 189 13.79 4.11 -6.69
N ILE A 190 14.92 4.21 -5.98
CA ILE A 190 14.99 4.92 -4.69
C ILE A 190 14.74 6.42 -4.86
N LYS A 191 15.30 7.03 -5.90
CA LYS A 191 15.06 8.44 -6.23
C LYS A 191 13.58 8.70 -6.55
N SER A 192 12.96 7.80 -7.31
CA SER A 192 11.52 7.85 -7.63
C SER A 192 10.66 7.67 -6.38
N ALA A 193 11.00 6.72 -5.52
CA ALA A 193 10.35 6.50 -4.24
C ALA A 193 10.44 7.75 -3.36
N ARG A 194 11.63 8.38 -3.28
CA ARG A 194 11.84 9.61 -2.52
C ARG A 194 10.94 10.73 -3.00
N GLU A 195 10.83 10.94 -4.30
CA GLU A 195 9.93 11.96 -4.86
C GLU A 195 8.47 11.66 -4.55
N LYS A 196 8.04 10.42 -4.73
CA LYS A 196 6.66 10.01 -4.42
C LYS A 196 6.34 10.11 -2.94
N SER A 197 7.32 9.85 -2.07
CA SER A 197 7.16 9.90 -0.62
C SER A 197 6.83 11.30 -0.09
N LYS A 198 7.09 12.37 -0.86
CA LYS A 198 6.65 13.73 -0.50
C LYS A 198 5.13 13.84 -0.34
N ASN A 199 4.36 12.93 -0.92
CA ASN A 199 2.91 12.88 -0.76
C ASN A 199 2.46 12.25 0.56
N TYR A 200 3.36 11.70 1.36
CA TYR A 200 3.04 11.01 2.60
C TYR A 200 3.70 11.70 3.79
N GLU A 201 2.96 11.77 4.89
CA GLU A 201 3.46 12.17 6.21
C GLU A 201 4.48 11.14 6.71
N CYS A 202 5.43 11.56 7.55
CA CYS A 202 6.46 10.66 8.09
C CYS A 202 6.30 10.39 9.59
N ASP A 203 5.62 11.28 10.29
CA ASP A 203 5.28 11.23 11.71
C ASP A 203 4.00 10.44 12.00
N SER A 204 3.42 9.84 10.96
CA SER A 204 2.27 8.95 11.04
C SER A 204 2.46 7.76 10.11
N ASN A 205 1.95 6.59 10.52
CA ASN A 205 1.94 5.37 9.72
C ASN A 205 1.11 5.52 8.44
N LEU A 206 0.05 6.35 8.48
CA LEU A 206 -0.91 6.51 7.39
C LEU A 206 -1.26 7.99 7.23
N THR A 207 -1.32 8.44 5.99
CA THR A 207 -1.71 9.80 5.60
C THR A 207 -3.16 9.80 5.16
N VAL A 208 -3.95 10.68 5.77
CA VAL A 208 -5.39 10.79 5.47
C VAL A 208 -5.61 11.14 3.99
N TYR A 209 -6.66 10.56 3.39
CA TYR A 209 -7.06 10.67 1.99
C TYR A 209 -6.11 10.04 0.97
N LYS A 210 -5.06 9.35 1.41
CA LYS A 210 -4.24 8.51 0.52
C LYS A 210 -4.81 7.10 0.39
N LYS A 211 -4.40 6.43 -0.68
CA LYS A 211 -4.86 5.09 -1.04
C LYS A 211 -3.90 4.00 -0.56
N TYR A 212 -4.47 2.97 0.05
CA TYR A 212 -3.71 1.85 0.62
C TYR A 212 -4.36 0.51 0.27
N SER A 213 -3.54 -0.45 -0.14
CA SER A 213 -3.94 -1.86 -0.19
C SER A 213 -3.95 -2.45 1.23
N ARG A 214 -4.61 -3.59 1.42
CA ARG A 214 -4.56 -4.33 2.70
C ARG A 214 -3.13 -4.70 3.10
N LYS A 215 -2.26 -5.01 2.13
CA LYS A 215 -0.85 -5.31 2.36
C LYS A 215 -0.10 -4.09 2.88
N ASP A 216 -0.32 -2.92 2.27
CA ASP A 216 0.25 -1.67 2.76
C ASP A 216 -0.17 -1.43 4.21
N VAL A 217 -1.44 -1.67 4.54
CA VAL A 217 -1.95 -1.48 5.90
C VAL A 217 -1.30 -2.43 6.91
N CYS A 218 -1.13 -3.72 6.58
CA CYS A 218 -0.36 -4.63 7.43
C CYS A 218 1.07 -4.10 7.68
N LYS A 219 1.76 -3.68 6.61
CA LYS A 219 3.13 -3.19 6.67
C LYS A 219 3.26 -1.90 7.49
N LEU A 220 2.41 -0.91 7.19
CA LEU A 220 2.46 0.43 7.75
C LEU A 220 1.97 0.48 9.20
N LEU A 221 1.02 -0.38 9.59
CA LEU A 221 0.62 -0.55 10.98
C LEU A 221 1.53 -1.51 11.77
N ASN A 222 2.73 -1.78 11.24
CA ASN A 222 3.77 -2.60 11.88
C ASN A 222 3.36 -4.04 12.25
N TRP A 223 2.40 -4.63 11.54
CA TRP A 223 2.05 -6.03 11.74
C TRP A 223 3.25 -6.92 11.41
N HIS A 224 3.37 -8.04 12.11
CA HIS A 224 4.54 -8.90 11.97
C HIS A 224 4.62 -9.60 10.60
N ASN A 225 3.47 -9.87 9.96
CA ASN A 225 3.40 -10.58 8.68
C ASN A 225 2.36 -9.96 7.75
N ASP A 226 2.49 -10.24 6.45
CA ASP A 226 1.48 -9.98 5.43
C ASP A 226 0.25 -10.86 5.65
N GLU A 227 -0.73 -10.33 6.35
CA GLU A 227 -2.01 -10.98 6.62
C GLU A 227 -3.14 -10.45 5.74
N SER A 228 -2.79 -9.74 4.65
CA SER A 228 -3.75 -9.06 3.76
C SER A 228 -4.85 -9.98 3.22
N SER A 229 -4.50 -11.22 2.86
CA SER A 229 -5.44 -12.23 2.34
C SER A 229 -6.48 -12.72 3.36
N THR A 230 -6.20 -12.56 4.65
CA THR A 230 -7.07 -13.01 5.76
C THR A 230 -7.70 -11.84 6.53
N MET A 231 -7.49 -10.61 6.05
CA MET A 231 -8.00 -9.40 6.68
C MET A 231 -9.48 -9.15 6.34
N TYR A 232 -9.93 -9.54 5.13
CA TYR A 232 -11.31 -9.37 4.68
C TYR A 232 -11.83 -7.93 4.87
N GLY A 233 -13.01 -7.75 5.50
CA GLY A 233 -13.58 -6.44 5.82
C GLY A 233 -12.96 -5.77 7.04
N TYR A 234 -12.44 -6.52 8.00
CA TYR A 234 -11.74 -5.97 9.16
C TYR A 234 -11.02 -7.07 9.95
N LYS A 235 -9.98 -6.67 10.68
CA LYS A 235 -9.25 -7.58 11.58
C LYS A 235 -8.52 -6.79 12.65
N THR A 236 -8.75 -7.15 13.92
CA THR A 236 -8.08 -6.52 15.06
C THR A 236 -6.80 -7.26 15.42
N LYS A 237 -5.67 -6.56 15.44
CA LYS A 237 -4.36 -7.11 15.83
C LYS A 237 -3.37 -6.00 16.18
N TYR A 238 -2.41 -6.30 17.07
CA TYR A 238 -1.33 -5.37 17.45
C TYR A 238 -1.84 -3.96 17.78
N TYR A 239 -2.88 -3.87 18.63
CA TYR A 239 -3.51 -2.60 19.02
C TYR A 239 -4.09 -1.76 17.87
N THR A 240 -4.37 -2.39 16.73
CA THR A 240 -4.99 -1.74 15.57
C THR A 240 -6.17 -2.55 15.06
N CYS A 241 -7.16 -1.88 14.47
CA CYS A 241 -8.31 -2.48 13.80
C CYS A 241 -8.58 -1.72 12.50
N PRO A 242 -7.92 -2.08 11.39
CA PRO A 242 -8.30 -1.58 10.08
C PRO A 242 -9.64 -2.18 9.63
N ILE A 243 -10.54 -1.32 9.17
CA ILE A 243 -11.86 -1.63 8.62
C ILE A 243 -11.89 -1.16 7.16
N PHE A 244 -12.23 -2.07 6.24
CA PHE A 244 -12.30 -1.86 4.80
C PHE A 244 -13.74 -1.99 4.31
N ILE A 245 -14.22 -0.94 3.66
CA ILE A 245 -15.60 -0.82 3.19
C ILE A 245 -15.58 -0.53 1.68
N THR A 246 -16.31 -1.34 0.91
CA THR A 246 -16.71 -0.98 -0.45
C THR A 246 -18.09 -0.36 -0.35
N TYR A 247 -18.24 0.92 -0.69
CA TYR A 247 -19.45 1.69 -0.42
C TYR A 247 -20.61 1.38 -1.38
N HIS A 248 -20.32 1.31 -2.67
CA HIS A 248 -21.24 0.88 -3.71
C HIS A 248 -20.80 -0.49 -4.22
N LYS A 249 -21.64 -1.50 -4.02
CA LYS A 249 -21.37 -2.86 -4.48
C LYS A 249 -22.14 -3.11 -5.77
N ASN A 250 -21.45 -3.64 -6.78
CA ASN A 250 -22.13 -4.12 -7.98
C ASN A 250 -22.91 -5.40 -7.64
N ASN A 251 -24.22 -5.37 -7.91
CA ASN A 251 -25.13 -6.52 -7.72
C ASN A 251 -24.80 -7.70 -8.65
N GLU A 252 -23.98 -7.49 -9.68
CA GLU A 252 -23.58 -8.51 -10.65
C GLU A 252 -22.39 -9.38 -10.17
N VAL A 253 -21.70 -9.00 -9.09
CA VAL A 253 -20.56 -9.79 -8.56
C VAL A 253 -21.08 -10.82 -7.55
N GLU A 254 -21.00 -12.11 -7.88
CA GLU A 254 -21.49 -13.22 -7.06
C GLU A 254 -20.94 -13.27 -5.62
N SER A 255 -19.80 -12.65 -5.33
CA SER A 255 -19.18 -12.63 -4.00
C SER A 255 -19.49 -11.40 -3.12
N SER A 256 -20.16 -10.36 -3.65
CA SER A 256 -20.46 -9.16 -2.86
C SER A 256 -21.63 -9.41 -1.91
N VAL A 257 -21.41 -9.15 -0.62
CA VAL A 257 -22.45 -9.15 0.42
C VAL A 257 -22.79 -7.68 0.67
N ASP A 258 -24.03 -7.29 0.39
CA ASP A 258 -24.47 -5.91 0.56
C ASP A 258 -24.73 -5.62 2.04
N TYR A 259 -23.81 -4.87 2.63
CA TYR A 259 -23.86 -4.48 4.04
C TYR A 259 -24.37 -3.05 4.04
N GLY A 260 -25.30 -2.70 4.94
CA GLY A 260 -25.91 -1.36 5.01
C GLY A 260 -24.97 -0.26 5.51
N ASP A 261 -23.67 -0.34 5.21
CA ASP A 261 -22.69 0.66 5.56
C ASP A 261 -23.09 2.00 4.92
N GLU A 262 -23.24 3.05 5.74
CA GLU A 262 -23.79 4.33 5.28
C GLU A 262 -23.13 5.51 5.99
N PHE A 263 -22.71 6.50 5.22
CA PHE A 263 -22.33 7.79 5.78
C PHE A 263 -23.56 8.61 6.17
N LEU A 264 -23.84 8.67 7.48
CA LEU A 264 -24.92 9.50 8.04
C LEU A 264 -24.60 10.99 7.88
N ASN A 265 -23.33 11.34 8.08
CA ASN A 265 -22.75 12.66 7.78
C ASN A 265 -21.21 12.51 7.67
N GLN A 266 -20.47 13.62 7.62
CA GLN A 266 -19.01 13.61 7.46
C GLN A 266 -18.25 13.11 8.70
N ASP A 267 -18.90 13.06 9.85
CA ASP A 267 -18.33 12.67 11.14
C ASP A 267 -18.79 11.28 11.58
N VAL A 268 -19.84 10.74 10.98
CA VAL A 268 -20.50 9.51 11.44
C VAL A 268 -20.76 8.56 10.28
N LEU A 269 -20.13 7.40 10.37
CA LEU A 269 -20.30 6.27 9.46
C LEU A 269 -21.03 5.14 10.20
N LYS A 270 -22.22 4.76 9.75
CA LYS A 270 -22.87 3.54 10.19
C LYS A 270 -22.14 2.35 9.58
N TRP A 271 -21.69 1.42 10.41
CA TRP A 271 -20.89 0.28 10.00
C TRP A 271 -21.54 -1.04 10.41
N TYR A 272 -21.33 -2.08 9.59
CA TYR A 272 -21.80 -3.44 9.84
C TYR A 272 -20.63 -4.41 9.97
N THR A 273 -20.71 -5.31 10.97
CA THR A 273 -19.80 -6.45 11.06
C THR A 273 -20.00 -7.42 9.90
N ARG A 274 -19.05 -8.34 9.72
CA ARG A 274 -19.21 -9.50 8.83
C ARG A 274 -20.43 -10.31 9.25
N SER A 275 -21.06 -10.99 8.31
CA SER A 275 -22.18 -11.89 8.57
C SER A 275 -21.82 -13.01 9.56
N ASN A 276 -22.84 -13.56 10.21
CA ASN A 276 -22.71 -14.56 11.27
C ASN A 276 -21.92 -14.04 12.49
N ARG A 277 -22.20 -12.79 12.86
CA ARG A 277 -21.64 -12.15 14.05
C ARG A 277 -22.74 -11.65 14.95
N THR A 278 -22.46 -11.75 16.24
CA THR A 278 -23.38 -11.37 17.30
C THR A 278 -22.67 -10.51 18.33
N LEU A 279 -23.43 -9.85 19.20
CA LEU A 279 -22.87 -9.13 20.34
C LEU A 279 -21.97 -10.00 21.21
N LYS A 280 -22.19 -11.32 21.25
CA LYS A 280 -21.35 -12.27 22.02
C LYS A 280 -20.03 -12.61 21.33
N SER A 281 -19.84 -12.22 20.07
CA SER A 281 -18.64 -12.53 19.31
C SER A 281 -17.45 -11.78 19.89
N LYS A 282 -16.38 -12.49 20.25
CA LYS A 282 -15.18 -11.88 20.87
C LYS A 282 -14.63 -10.72 20.06
N GLU A 283 -14.52 -10.89 18.74
CA GLU A 283 -14.02 -9.83 17.86
C GLU A 283 -14.90 -8.58 17.86
N VAL A 284 -16.22 -8.73 18.01
CA VAL A 284 -17.16 -7.60 18.06
C VAL A 284 -17.01 -6.86 19.38
N GLN A 285 -16.94 -7.58 20.50
CA GLN A 285 -16.69 -7.00 21.82
C GLN A 285 -15.36 -6.24 21.84
N THR A 286 -14.30 -6.83 21.27
CA THR A 286 -13.00 -6.15 21.15
C THR A 286 -13.09 -4.83 20.37
N ILE A 287 -13.91 -4.77 19.32
CA ILE A 287 -14.12 -3.52 18.56
C ILE A 287 -14.96 -2.53 19.36
N ILE A 288 -16.08 -2.95 19.95
CA ILE A 288 -16.94 -2.08 20.78
C ILE A 288 -16.10 -1.42 21.89
N ASP A 289 -15.24 -2.21 22.55
CA ASP A 289 -14.37 -1.76 23.63
C ASP A 289 -12.98 -1.30 23.13
N ALA A 290 -12.87 -0.85 21.87
CA ALA A 290 -11.58 -0.48 21.28
C ALA A 290 -10.85 0.60 22.12
N LYS A 291 -11.58 1.58 22.64
CA LYS A 291 -10.99 2.66 23.46
C LYS A 291 -10.38 2.10 24.75
N GLU A 292 -11.08 1.23 25.46
CA GLU A 292 -10.61 0.62 26.71
C GLU A 292 -9.46 -0.36 26.48
N ASN A 293 -9.45 -1.02 25.32
CA ASN A 293 -8.39 -1.93 24.92
C ASN A 293 -7.18 -1.24 24.27
N ASN A 294 -7.18 0.10 24.19
CA ASN A 294 -6.17 0.91 23.50
C ASN A 294 -5.95 0.46 22.04
N ILE A 295 -7.04 0.28 21.31
CA ILE A 295 -7.05 -0.15 19.91
C ILE A 295 -7.40 1.04 19.02
N ASP A 296 -6.52 1.34 18.09
CA ASP A 296 -6.77 2.32 17.04
C ASP A 296 -7.64 1.69 15.93
N VAL A 297 -8.88 2.18 15.78
CA VAL A 297 -9.75 1.78 14.66
C VAL A 297 -9.48 2.70 13.47
N HIS A 298 -9.11 2.11 12.32
CA HIS A 298 -8.73 2.82 11.10
C HIS A 298 -9.75 2.55 9.99
N ILE A 299 -10.28 3.59 9.36
CA ILE A 299 -11.34 3.47 8.35
C ILE A 299 -10.75 3.61 6.94
N PHE A 300 -11.02 2.63 6.09
CA PHE A 300 -10.64 2.58 4.69
C PHE A 300 -11.85 2.35 3.81
N VAL A 301 -12.07 3.23 2.82
CA VAL A 301 -13.25 3.16 1.95
C VAL A 301 -12.84 3.23 0.49
N LYS A 302 -13.42 2.39 -0.36
CA LYS A 302 -13.42 2.57 -1.81
C LYS A 302 -14.85 2.74 -2.30
N LYS A 303 -15.01 3.46 -3.41
CA LYS A 303 -16.34 3.74 -3.94
C LYS A 303 -16.95 2.45 -4.46
N ASP A 304 -16.30 1.82 -5.43
CA ASP A 304 -16.80 0.66 -6.15
C ASP A 304 -15.79 -0.49 -6.15
N ASP A 305 -16.25 -1.70 -6.46
CA ASP A 305 -15.36 -2.85 -6.56
C ASP A 305 -14.33 -2.74 -7.69
N ASP A 306 -14.67 -1.97 -8.73
CA ASP A 306 -13.87 -1.76 -9.93
C ASP A 306 -12.73 -0.73 -9.73
N GLU A 307 -12.61 -0.05 -8.58
CA GLU A 307 -11.54 0.94 -8.34
C GLU A 307 -10.15 0.35 -8.06
N GLY A 308 -9.99 -0.96 -8.22
CA GLY A 308 -8.77 -1.70 -7.91
C GLY A 308 -8.70 -2.20 -6.46
N SER A 309 -7.48 -2.55 -6.03
CA SER A 309 -7.23 -3.14 -4.71
C SER A 309 -7.15 -2.15 -3.55
N ASP A 310 -7.00 -0.86 -3.86
CA ASP A 310 -6.64 0.17 -2.90
C ASP A 310 -7.85 0.97 -2.41
N PHE A 311 -7.85 1.32 -1.13
CA PHE A 311 -8.92 2.04 -0.44
C PHE A 311 -8.40 3.40 0.05
N TYR A 312 -9.24 4.43 0.01
CA TYR A 312 -8.95 5.71 0.64
C TYR A 312 -8.95 5.56 2.16
N TYR A 313 -7.88 5.98 2.82
CA TYR A 313 -7.83 6.05 4.27
C TYR A 313 -8.51 7.33 4.75
N LEU A 314 -9.54 7.20 5.59
CA LEU A 314 -10.33 8.33 6.09
C LEU A 314 -9.91 8.80 7.48
N GLY A 315 -8.92 8.14 8.08
CA GLY A 315 -8.46 8.45 9.43
C GLY A 315 -8.91 7.43 10.46
N LYS A 316 -8.69 7.78 11.72
CA LYS A 316 -9.12 7.00 12.87
C LYS A 316 -10.59 7.29 13.20
N ALA A 317 -11.27 6.32 13.78
CA ALA A 317 -12.62 6.46 14.29
C ALA A 317 -12.78 5.78 15.65
N ARG A 318 -13.90 6.04 16.33
CA ARG A 318 -14.27 5.40 17.58
C ARG A 318 -15.69 4.85 17.50
N PRO A 319 -15.94 3.63 17.96
CA PRO A 319 -17.29 3.09 18.01
C PRO A 319 -18.11 3.87 19.04
N ASP A 320 -19.33 4.26 18.66
CA ASP A 320 -20.33 4.76 19.59
C ASP A 320 -21.05 3.58 20.23
N LYS A 321 -20.68 3.26 21.48
CA LYS A 321 -21.27 2.17 22.26
C LYS A 321 -22.77 2.26 22.41
N THR A 322 -23.35 3.46 22.36
CA THR A 322 -24.79 3.66 22.54
C THR A 322 -25.59 3.31 21.28
N SER A 323 -24.93 3.27 20.13
CA SER A 323 -25.51 2.91 18.82
C SER A 323 -25.41 1.43 18.47
N VAL A 324 -24.77 0.63 19.33
CA VAL A 324 -24.51 -0.79 19.07
C VAL A 324 -25.82 -1.57 19.11
N GLU A 325 -26.13 -2.25 18.01
CA GLU A 325 -27.37 -3.02 17.86
C GLU A 325 -27.10 -4.38 17.21
N GLN A 326 -27.72 -5.43 17.77
CA GLN A 326 -27.83 -6.73 17.10
C GLN A 326 -28.93 -6.65 16.06
N THR A 327 -28.62 -6.96 14.81
CA THR A 327 -29.61 -7.01 13.73
C THR A 327 -29.34 -8.19 12.80
N GLU A 328 -30.05 -8.24 11.68
CA GLU A 328 -29.98 -9.30 10.70
C GLU A 328 -29.86 -8.72 9.30
N MET A 329 -29.22 -9.46 8.42
CA MET A 329 -29.16 -9.14 6.99
C MET A 329 -29.53 -10.38 6.18
N GLN A 330 -30.03 -10.18 4.96
CA GLN A 330 -30.32 -11.29 4.06
C GLN A 330 -29.11 -11.61 3.20
N ASP A 331 -28.79 -12.90 3.08
CA ASP A 331 -27.89 -13.37 2.04
C ASP A 331 -28.59 -13.46 0.68
N LYS A 332 -27.84 -13.86 -0.36
CA LYS A 332 -28.36 -13.98 -1.73
C LYS A 332 -29.47 -15.02 -1.89
N ASN A 333 -29.62 -15.94 -0.93
CA ASN A 333 -30.67 -16.96 -0.90
C ASN A 333 -31.85 -16.55 -0.01
N GLY A 334 -31.88 -15.30 0.49
CA GLY A 334 -32.90 -14.80 1.40
C GLY A 334 -32.79 -15.34 2.83
N LYS A 335 -31.67 -15.98 3.19
CA LYS A 335 -31.43 -16.45 4.55
C LYS A 335 -31.02 -15.28 5.43
N GLU A 336 -31.68 -15.13 6.57
CA GLU A 336 -31.32 -14.17 7.61
C GLU A 336 -30.02 -14.61 8.31
N LEU A 337 -29.04 -13.71 8.30
CA LEU A 337 -27.74 -13.88 8.92
C LEU A 337 -27.57 -12.81 10.00
N PRO A 338 -27.18 -13.17 11.23
CA PRO A 338 -26.99 -12.19 12.29
C PRO A 338 -25.76 -11.33 11.99
N VAL A 339 -25.92 -10.04 12.24
CA VAL A 339 -24.88 -9.01 12.17
C VAL A 339 -25.01 -8.05 13.34
N VAL A 340 -23.96 -7.28 13.60
CA VAL A 340 -23.99 -6.18 14.56
C VAL A 340 -23.72 -4.90 13.80
N THR A 341 -24.51 -3.86 14.07
CA THR A 341 -24.30 -2.53 13.52
C THR A 341 -23.93 -1.56 14.64
N MET A 342 -23.09 -0.58 14.32
CA MET A 342 -22.71 0.51 15.22
C MET A 342 -22.23 1.70 14.40
N ASN A 343 -22.38 2.90 14.96
CA ASN A 343 -21.82 4.11 14.39
C ASN A 343 -20.34 4.23 14.75
N MET A 344 -19.55 4.57 13.75
CA MET A 344 -18.15 4.94 13.86
C MET A 344 -18.06 6.47 13.80
N ILE A 345 -17.63 7.06 14.92
CA ILE A 345 -17.40 8.50 15.05
C ILE A 345 -15.98 8.80 14.59
N MET A 346 -15.84 9.51 13.48
CA MET A 346 -14.56 9.87 12.88
C MET A 346 -13.82 10.86 13.80
N GLU A 347 -12.51 10.69 14.00
CA GLU A 347 -11.70 11.65 14.78
C GLU A 347 -11.46 12.96 14.03
N LYS A 348 -11.56 12.92 12.69
CA LYS A 348 -11.55 14.08 11.80
C LYS A 348 -12.67 13.92 10.79
N SER A 349 -13.43 14.99 10.54
CA SER A 349 -14.47 15.02 9.52
C SER A 349 -13.89 14.66 8.16
N VAL A 350 -14.60 13.82 7.41
CA VAL A 350 -14.24 13.44 6.04
C VAL A 350 -14.35 14.67 5.14
N ASP A 351 -13.30 14.99 4.37
CA ASP A 351 -13.29 16.11 3.43
C ASP A 351 -14.50 16.09 2.49
N ASN A 352 -15.11 17.27 2.27
CA ASN A 352 -16.32 17.42 1.44
C ASN A 352 -16.19 16.76 0.08
N LYS A 353 -15.06 16.97 -0.63
CA LYS A 353 -14.91 16.45 -2.00
C LYS A 353 -14.84 14.93 -2.01
N LEU A 354 -14.15 14.33 -1.04
CA LEU A 354 -14.06 12.88 -0.94
C LEU A 354 -15.38 12.27 -0.46
N TYR A 355 -16.05 12.93 0.48
CA TYR A 355 -17.38 12.54 0.94
C TYR A 355 -18.39 12.50 -0.21
N ASP A 356 -18.50 13.60 -0.96
CA ASP A 356 -19.38 13.71 -2.13
C ASP A 356 -19.02 12.65 -3.18
N TYR A 357 -17.73 12.47 -3.46
CA TYR A 357 -17.27 11.45 -4.40
C TYR A 357 -17.72 10.03 -4.02
N LEU A 358 -17.56 9.67 -2.74
CA LEU A 358 -17.91 8.35 -2.21
C LEU A 358 -19.43 8.13 -2.18
N LYS A 359 -20.23 9.18 -1.94
CA LYS A 359 -21.69 9.09 -1.83
C LYS A 359 -22.41 9.20 -3.17
N ASP A 360 -21.79 9.85 -4.15
CA ASP A 360 -22.39 10.05 -5.47
C ASP A 360 -22.71 8.72 -6.17
N SER A 361 -24.00 8.39 -6.26
CA SER A 361 -24.48 7.20 -6.98
C SER A 361 -24.46 7.36 -8.51
N ASN A 362 -24.13 8.56 -9.02
CA ASN A 362 -24.05 8.84 -10.44
C ASN A 362 -22.68 8.41 -11.01
N VAL A 363 -22.65 7.21 -11.59
CA VAL A 363 -21.65 6.84 -12.58
C VAL A 363 -22.17 7.28 -13.94
N LEU A 364 -21.54 8.30 -14.54
CA LEU A 364 -21.58 8.52 -15.99
C LEU A 364 -20.66 7.52 -16.71
#